data_AF-A0A432QBT1-F1
#
_entry.id   AF-A0A432QBT1-F1
#
_cell.length_a   1.000
_cell.length_b   1.000
_cell.length_c   1.000
_cell.angle_alpha   90.00
_cell.angle_beta   90.00
_cell.angle_gamma   90.00
#
_symmetry.space_group_name_H-M   'P 1'
#
loop_
_entity.id
_entity.type
_entity.pdbx_description
1 polymer ?
#
loop_
_entity_poly.entity_id
_entity_poly.type
_entity_poly.pdbx_seq_one_letter_code
_entity_poly.pdbx_strand_id
1 'polypeptide(L)'
;MDEAINEVRAELGKVMANKHLANSRLMQVNAKCEDLTEKIELAVGENRDDLAEVAIAQQLDIEAQIPILETQIADLSNSEKELEGYIAALKGKKGEMKEDLRLFKASRKPQDSLQANQDAGDNDRVSQKVDQAESAFNRILEKSTGYAPGTGSSNRKTAAAMNELEDLARNNRIQERLAAIKGKRGRLND
;
A
#
# COMPACT_ATOMS: atom_id res chain seq x y z
N MET A 1 -18.71 -16.26 -10.82
CA MET A 1 -19.09 -14.99 -10.14
C MET A 1 -19.10 -15.12 -8.63
N ASP A 2 -19.77 -16.12 -8.06
CA ASP A 2 -19.75 -16.28 -6.59
C ASP A 2 -18.37 -16.61 -6.03
N GLU A 3 -17.60 -17.44 -6.73
CA GLU A 3 -16.20 -17.72 -6.41
C GLU A 3 -15.33 -16.46 -6.46
N ALA A 4 -15.41 -15.68 -7.54
CA ALA A 4 -14.71 -14.40 -7.66
C ALA A 4 -15.10 -13.40 -6.54
N ILE A 5 -16.37 -13.33 -6.14
CA ILE A 5 -16.80 -12.51 -5.00
C ILE A 5 -16.18 -13.00 -3.69
N ASN A 6 -16.08 -14.32 -3.49
CA ASN A 6 -15.47 -14.89 -2.29
C ASN A 6 -13.96 -14.66 -2.25
N GLU A 7 -13.28 -14.72 -3.39
CA GLU A 7 -11.86 -14.43 -3.51
C GLU A 7 -11.54 -12.97 -3.15
N VAL A 8 -12.27 -12.01 -3.74
CA VAL A 8 -12.10 -10.57 -3.42
C VAL A 8 -12.43 -10.28 -1.96
N ARG A 9 -13.40 -10.99 -1.36
CA ARG A 9 -13.69 -10.89 0.09
C ARG A 9 -12.57 -11.44 0.96
N ALA A 10 -11.95 -12.54 0.56
CA ALA A 10 -10.83 -13.11 1.29
C ALA A 10 -9.62 -12.16 1.24
N GLU A 11 -9.38 -11.53 0.10
CA GLU A 11 -8.35 -10.49 -0.05
C GLU A 11 -8.66 -9.24 0.78
N LEU A 12 -9.91 -8.76 0.74
CA LEU A 12 -10.36 -7.65 1.60
C LEU A 12 -10.11 -7.94 3.08
N GLY A 13 -10.42 -9.16 3.54
CA GLY A 13 -10.13 -9.58 4.92
C GLY A 13 -8.65 -9.50 5.28
N LYS A 14 -7.74 -9.87 4.36
CA LYS A 14 -6.29 -9.73 4.57
C LYS A 14 -5.87 -8.26 4.63
N VAL A 15 -6.37 -7.42 3.74
CA VAL A 15 -6.08 -5.97 3.72
C VAL A 15 -6.54 -5.32 5.02
N MET A 16 -7.75 -5.62 5.49
CA MET A 16 -8.27 -5.12 6.77
C MET A 16 -7.40 -5.58 7.95
N ALA A 17 -7.02 -6.86 8.00
CA ALA A 17 -6.15 -7.37 9.06
C ALA A 17 -4.78 -6.67 9.07
N ASN A 18 -4.17 -6.49 7.90
CA ASN A 18 -2.90 -5.78 7.76
C ASN A 18 -3.02 -4.31 8.17
N LYS A 19 -4.13 -3.65 7.83
CA LYS A 19 -4.42 -2.28 8.24
C LYS A 19 -4.55 -2.16 9.76
N HIS A 20 -5.24 -3.10 10.40
CA HIS A 20 -5.34 -3.13 11.86
C HIS A 20 -3.98 -3.33 12.53
N LEU A 21 -3.15 -4.24 12.00
CA LEU A 21 -1.80 -4.46 12.51
C LEU A 21 -0.92 -3.20 12.37
N ALA A 22 -0.98 -2.53 11.21
CA ALA A 22 -0.24 -1.28 10.98
C ALA A 22 -0.69 -0.17 11.93
N ASN A 23 -2.01 -0.02 12.16
CA ASN A 23 -2.55 0.92 13.14
C ASN A 23 -2.12 0.60 14.57
N SER A 24 -2.16 -0.67 14.98
CA SER A 24 -1.70 -1.08 16.31
C SER A 24 -0.21 -0.78 16.49
N ARG A 25 0.60 -1.01 15.46
CA ARG A 25 2.03 -0.66 15.48
C ARG A 25 2.24 0.86 15.57
N LEU A 26 1.47 1.66 14.84
CA LEU A 26 1.52 3.12 14.93
C LEU A 26 1.20 3.60 16.36
N MET A 27 0.16 3.05 16.99
CA MET A 27 -0.17 3.35 18.39
C MET A 27 0.98 3.00 19.35
N GLN A 28 1.61 1.84 19.17
CA GLN A 28 2.75 1.43 20.00
C GLN A 28 3.98 2.34 19.80
N VAL A 29 4.24 2.76 18.56
CA VAL A 29 5.32 3.71 18.23
C VAL A 29 5.08 5.04 18.92
N ASN A 30 3.87 5.59 18.82
CA ASN A 30 3.50 6.83 19.50
C ASN A 30 3.63 6.73 21.03
N ALA A 31 3.12 5.67 21.64
CA ALA A 31 3.25 5.46 23.08
C ALA A 31 4.72 5.38 23.54
N LYS A 32 5.60 4.78 22.73
CA LYS A 32 7.05 4.76 23.01
C LYS A 32 7.68 6.15 22.88
N CYS A 33 7.27 6.95 21.89
CA CYS A 33 7.74 8.32 21.75
C CYS A 33 7.32 9.19 22.93
N GLU A 34 6.11 9.00 23.46
CA GLU A 34 5.60 9.67 24.66
C GLU A 34 6.44 9.27 25.90
N ASP A 35 6.63 7.98 26.16
CA ASP A 35 7.47 7.48 27.27
C ASP A 35 8.93 7.99 27.18
N LEU A 36 9.50 8.04 25.97
CA LEU A 36 10.83 8.64 25.76
C LEU A 36 10.82 10.15 26.04
N THR A 37 9.75 10.86 25.69
CA THR A 37 9.62 12.29 25.98
C THR A 37 9.67 12.54 27.49
N GLU A 38 8.91 11.78 28.28
CA GLU A 38 8.93 11.89 29.74
C GLU A 38 10.33 11.61 30.32
N LYS A 39 11.02 10.59 29.81
CA LYS A 39 12.39 10.27 30.22
C LYS A 39 13.40 11.35 29.86
N ILE A 40 13.26 11.98 28.69
CA ILE A 40 14.10 13.10 28.26
C ILE A 40 13.91 14.29 29.19
N GLU A 41 12.66 14.65 29.50
CA GLU A 41 12.36 15.75 30.41
C GLU A 41 12.91 15.51 31.82
N LEU A 42 12.83 14.27 32.32
CA LEU A 42 13.44 13.87 33.58
C LEU A 42 14.97 13.99 33.55
N ALA A 43 15.62 13.43 32.53
CA ALA A 43 17.08 13.46 32.38
C ALA A 43 17.62 14.90 32.31
N VAL A 44 16.95 15.77 31.54
CA VAL A 44 17.25 17.19 31.48
C VAL A 44 17.06 17.87 32.85
N GLY A 45 16.00 17.52 33.58
CA GLY A 45 15.75 18.03 34.93
C GLY A 45 16.86 17.67 35.93
N GLU A 46 17.43 16.47 35.81
CA GLU A 46 18.55 15.96 36.61
C GLU A 46 19.93 16.43 36.10
N ASN A 47 19.98 17.31 35.09
CA ASN A 47 21.21 17.76 34.40
C ASN A 47 22.03 16.61 33.80
N ARG A 48 21.37 15.51 33.44
CA ARG A 48 21.95 14.34 32.77
C ARG A 48 21.72 14.42 31.26
N ASP A 49 22.35 15.42 30.66
CA ASP A 49 22.26 15.67 29.22
C ASP A 49 22.74 14.46 28.40
N ASP A 50 23.73 13.71 28.89
CA ASP A 50 24.22 12.46 28.30
C ASP A 50 23.11 11.42 28.09
N LEU A 51 22.25 11.22 29.08
CA LEU A 51 21.11 10.32 28.97
C LEU A 51 19.99 10.89 28.10
N ALA A 52 19.78 12.19 28.16
CA ALA A 52 18.79 12.87 27.33
C ALA A 52 19.14 12.72 25.84
N GLU A 53 20.43 12.87 25.48
CA GLU A 53 20.91 12.67 24.10
C GLU A 53 20.63 11.24 23.59
N VAL A 54 20.89 10.22 24.42
CA VAL A 54 20.62 8.81 24.06
C VAL A 54 19.13 8.59 23.85
N ALA A 55 18.28 9.12 24.73
CA ALA A 55 16.83 8.98 24.61
C ALA A 55 16.27 9.76 23.39
N ILE A 56 16.79 10.97 23.11
CA ILE A 56 16.46 11.75 21.91
C ILE A 56 16.87 10.99 20.63
N ALA A 57 18.05 10.39 20.62
CA ALA A 57 18.53 9.61 19.49
C ALA A 57 17.56 8.45 19.18
N GLN A 58 17.18 7.70 20.21
CA GLN A 58 16.21 6.61 20.08
C GLN A 58 14.82 7.11 19.65
N GLN A 59 14.39 8.27 20.18
CA GLN A 59 13.12 8.88 19.83
C GLN A 59 13.07 9.25 18.34
N LEU A 60 14.13 9.86 17.80
CA LEU A 60 14.22 10.21 16.38
C LEU A 60 14.14 8.97 15.47
N ASP A 61 14.82 7.88 15.85
CA ASP A 61 14.80 6.63 15.08
C ASP A 61 13.40 5.97 15.08
N ILE A 62 12.67 6.09 16.18
CA ILE A 62 11.30 5.57 16.31
C ILE A 62 10.31 6.46 15.54
N GLU A 63 10.45 7.79 15.64
CA GLU A 63 9.62 8.77 14.94
C GLU A 63 9.76 8.66 13.41
N ALA A 64 10.95 8.29 12.91
CA ALA A 64 11.15 8.03 11.49
C ALA A 64 10.25 6.91 10.93
N GLN A 65 9.73 6.02 11.79
CA GLN A 65 8.80 4.95 11.38
C GLN A 65 7.36 5.43 11.24
N ILE A 66 6.97 6.54 11.90
CA ILE A 66 5.61 7.09 11.87
C ILE A 66 5.14 7.38 10.44
N PRO A 67 5.84 8.21 9.63
CA PRO A 67 5.36 8.56 8.29
C PRO A 67 5.30 7.35 7.35
N ILE A 68 6.14 6.34 7.57
CA ILE A 68 6.11 5.08 6.81
C ILE A 68 4.84 4.30 7.15
N LEU A 69 4.51 4.17 8.43
CA LEU A 69 3.29 3.50 8.88
C LEU A 69 2.03 4.24 8.45
N GLU A 70 2.02 5.57 8.51
CA GLU A 70 0.91 6.40 8.02
C GLU A 70 0.67 6.21 6.52
N THR A 71 1.74 6.23 5.73
CA THR A 71 1.67 5.96 4.28
C THR A 71 1.14 4.54 4.02
N GLN A 72 1.67 3.54 4.74
CA GLN A 72 1.21 2.16 4.63
C GLN A 72 -0.28 2.02 4.98
N ILE A 73 -0.75 2.71 6.03
CA ILE A 73 -2.17 2.70 6.41
C ILE A 73 -3.04 3.38 5.34
N ALA A 74 -2.55 4.47 4.74
CA ALA A 74 -3.25 5.16 3.65
C ALA A 74 -3.40 4.25 2.42
N ASP A 75 -2.32 3.58 2.01
CA ASP A 75 -2.32 2.63 0.89
C ASP A 75 -3.29 1.48 1.14
N LEU A 76 -3.22 0.85 2.33
CA LEU A 76 -4.14 -0.21 2.72
C LEU A 76 -5.59 0.26 2.75
N SER A 77 -5.84 1.50 3.17
CA SER A 77 -7.20 2.08 3.17
C SER A 77 -7.71 2.35 1.75
N ASN A 78 -6.83 2.65 0.80
CA ASN A 78 -7.21 2.79 -0.60
C ASN A 78 -7.53 1.43 -1.22
N SER A 79 -6.68 0.42 -1.01
CA SER A 79 -6.94 -0.94 -1.46
C SER A 79 -8.23 -1.53 -0.87
N GLU A 80 -8.53 -1.25 0.40
CA GLU A 80 -9.79 -1.62 1.04
C GLU A 80 -11.00 -1.07 0.26
N LYS A 81 -11.01 0.23 -0.05
CA LYS A 81 -12.07 0.88 -0.82
C LYS A 81 -12.20 0.33 -2.24
N GLU A 82 -11.08 0.05 -2.91
CA GLU A 82 -11.07 -0.53 -4.26
C GLU A 82 -11.70 -1.93 -4.27
N LEU A 83 -11.31 -2.79 -3.33
CA LEU A 83 -11.85 -4.14 -3.19
C LEU A 83 -13.34 -4.13 -2.83
N GLU A 84 -13.77 -3.22 -1.95
CA GLU A 84 -15.19 -2.99 -1.66
C GLU A 84 -15.97 -2.57 -2.91
N GLY A 85 -15.41 -1.66 -3.71
CA GLY A 85 -15.96 -1.22 -4.99
C GLY A 85 -16.09 -2.38 -5.99
N TYR A 86 -15.07 -3.22 -6.10
CA TYR A 86 -15.12 -4.42 -6.94
C TYR A 86 -16.18 -5.42 -6.49
N ILE A 87 -16.33 -5.64 -5.18
CA ILE A 87 -17.40 -6.50 -4.65
C ILE A 87 -18.78 -5.92 -5.01
N ALA A 88 -18.98 -4.60 -4.91
CA ALA A 88 -20.23 -3.96 -5.28
C ALA A 88 -20.53 -4.12 -6.78
N ALA A 89 -19.54 -3.88 -7.65
CA ALA A 89 -19.67 -4.03 -9.09
C ALA A 89 -19.98 -5.49 -9.49
N LEU A 90 -19.28 -6.47 -8.91
CA LEU A 90 -19.51 -7.90 -9.16
C LEU A 90 -20.91 -8.34 -8.70
N LYS A 91 -21.39 -7.85 -7.56
CA LYS A 91 -22.76 -8.12 -7.09
C LYS A 91 -23.81 -7.50 -8.02
N GLY A 92 -23.59 -6.26 -8.47
CA GLY A 92 -24.45 -5.59 -9.45
C GLY A 92 -24.54 -6.40 -10.74
N LYS A 93 -23.40 -6.78 -11.32
CA LYS A 93 -23.35 -7.58 -12.55
C LYS A 93 -24.01 -8.95 -12.41
N LYS A 94 -23.84 -9.60 -11.25
CA LYS A 94 -24.55 -10.84 -10.93
C LYS A 94 -26.06 -10.64 -10.90
N GLY A 95 -26.54 -9.52 -10.36
CA GLY A 95 -27.96 -9.15 -10.33
C GLY A 95 -28.53 -8.97 -11.74
N GLU A 96 -27.85 -8.19 -12.58
CA GLU A 96 -28.21 -8.00 -13.99
C GLU A 96 -28.29 -9.33 -14.74
N MET A 97 -27.24 -10.16 -14.67
CA MET A 97 -27.23 -11.45 -15.36
C MET A 97 -28.34 -12.40 -14.90
N LYS A 98 -28.72 -12.35 -13.61
CA LYS A 98 -29.84 -13.13 -13.10
C LYS A 98 -31.17 -12.65 -13.66
N GLU A 99 -31.34 -11.34 -13.81
CA GLU A 99 -32.54 -10.76 -14.40
C GLU A 99 -32.64 -11.06 -15.89
N ASP A 100 -31.54 -10.90 -16.65
CA ASP A 100 -31.48 -11.26 -18.06
C ASP A 100 -31.84 -12.74 -18.28
N LEU A 101 -31.31 -13.63 -17.44
CA LEU A 101 -31.61 -15.05 -17.48
C LEU A 101 -33.07 -15.34 -17.12
N ARG A 102 -33.67 -14.56 -16.20
CA ARG A 102 -35.10 -14.66 -15.86
C ARG A 102 -35.98 -14.24 -17.04
N LEU A 103 -35.65 -13.10 -17.69
CA LEU A 103 -36.35 -12.60 -18.87
C LEU A 103 -36.23 -13.58 -20.04
N PHE A 104 -35.03 -14.12 -20.29
CA PHE A 104 -34.79 -15.14 -21.31
C PHE A 104 -35.56 -16.44 -21.05
N LYS A 105 -35.68 -16.87 -19.79
CA LYS A 105 -36.52 -18.03 -19.44
C LYS A 105 -38.01 -17.74 -19.60
N ALA A 106 -38.45 -16.52 -19.29
CA ALA A 106 -39.85 -16.10 -19.44
C ALA A 106 -40.27 -16.04 -20.92
N SER A 107 -39.38 -15.58 -21.81
CA SER A 107 -39.62 -15.57 -23.26
C SER A 107 -39.60 -16.96 -23.92
N ARG A 108 -39.14 -18.00 -23.20
CA ARG A 108 -39.06 -19.39 -23.68
C ARG A 108 -40.17 -20.31 -23.16
N LYS A 109 -41.05 -19.84 -22.27
CA LYS A 109 -42.30 -20.56 -21.92
C LYS A 109 -43.27 -20.47 -23.10
N PRO A 110 -43.97 -21.55 -23.48
CA PRO A 110 -44.60 -21.67 -24.79
C PRO A 110 -45.77 -20.68 -24.94
N GLN A 111 -45.67 -19.79 -25.94
CA GLN A 111 -46.84 -19.38 -26.70
C GLN A 111 -47.21 -20.54 -27.62
N ASP A 112 -48.22 -21.30 -27.24
CA ASP A 112 -48.97 -22.12 -28.17
C ASP A 112 -49.97 -21.21 -28.90
N SER A 113 -49.56 -20.70 -30.06
CA SER A 113 -50.47 -20.20 -31.08
C SER A 113 -49.74 -20.11 -32.42
N LEU A 114 -50.23 -20.92 -33.36
CA LEU A 114 -49.80 -21.04 -34.75
C LEU A 114 -49.75 -19.71 -35.50
N GLN A 115 -48.72 -19.47 -36.31
CA GLN A 115 -48.85 -19.51 -37.78
C GLN A 115 -47.50 -19.38 -38.49
N ALA A 116 -47.38 -20.18 -39.55
CA ALA A 116 -46.29 -20.19 -40.50
C ALA A 116 -46.36 -18.97 -41.44
N ASN A 117 -45.20 -18.43 -41.82
CA ASN A 117 -44.89 -18.30 -43.24
C ASN A 117 -43.38 -18.19 -43.49
N GLN A 118 -43.00 -18.80 -44.60
CA GLN A 118 -41.65 -18.95 -45.12
C GLN A 118 -41.06 -17.61 -45.55
N ASP A 119 -39.73 -17.45 -45.40
CA ASP A 119 -38.92 -17.07 -46.56
C ASP A 119 -37.53 -17.68 -46.45
N ALA A 120 -37.04 -18.16 -47.59
CA ALA A 120 -35.80 -18.90 -47.76
C ALA A 120 -34.73 -17.98 -48.35
N GLY A 121 -33.53 -18.00 -47.74
CA GLY A 121 -32.33 -17.36 -48.27
C GLY A 121 -31.11 -18.18 -47.87
N ASP A 122 -30.47 -18.75 -48.89
CA ASP A 122 -29.43 -19.78 -48.87
C ASP A 122 -28.03 -19.24 -48.49
N ASN A 123 -27.18 -20.19 -48.11
CA ASN A 123 -25.77 -20.17 -47.76
C ASN A 123 -24.91 -18.97 -48.23
N ASP A 124 -24.04 -18.52 -47.33
CA ASP A 124 -22.60 -18.66 -47.65
C ASP A 124 -21.79 -19.08 -46.42
N ARG A 125 -20.89 -20.01 -46.68
CA ARG A 125 -20.10 -20.79 -45.76
C ARG A 125 -18.68 -20.26 -45.80
N VAL A 126 -18.00 -20.36 -44.65
CA VAL A 126 -16.53 -20.44 -44.55
C VAL A 126 -15.77 -19.14 -44.79
N SER A 127 -15.39 -18.50 -43.68
CA SER A 127 -13.97 -18.19 -43.48
C SER A 127 -13.63 -18.15 -42.00
N GLN A 128 -12.94 -19.20 -41.59
CA GLN A 128 -12.01 -19.20 -40.47
C GLN A 128 -11.07 -18.00 -40.60
N LYS A 129 -10.91 -17.22 -39.53
CA LYS A 129 -9.65 -16.57 -39.11
C LYS A 129 -9.88 -15.82 -37.80
N VAL A 130 -10.04 -16.62 -36.75
CA VAL A 130 -9.52 -16.31 -35.42
C VAL A 130 -8.12 -16.94 -35.39
N ASP A 131 -7.19 -16.33 -34.64
CA ASP A 131 -5.81 -16.76 -34.34
C ASP A 131 -4.69 -15.93 -34.99
N GLN A 132 -4.48 -14.70 -34.50
CA GLN A 132 -3.14 -14.16 -34.23
C GLN A 132 -3.21 -12.77 -33.58
N ALA A 133 -3.06 -12.69 -32.25
CA ALA A 133 -2.67 -11.46 -31.55
C ALA A 133 -2.08 -11.71 -30.15
N GLU A 134 -1.37 -12.82 -29.92
CA GLU A 134 -0.79 -13.17 -28.61
C GLU A 134 0.73 -13.39 -28.67
N SER A 135 1.45 -12.58 -29.45
CA SER A 135 2.91 -12.72 -29.62
C SER A 135 3.70 -11.41 -29.57
N ALA A 136 3.15 -10.37 -28.92
CA ALA A 136 3.85 -9.10 -28.70
C ALA A 136 4.46 -8.94 -27.29
N PHE A 137 4.18 -9.84 -26.34
CA PHE A 137 4.57 -9.64 -24.94
C PHE A 137 6.00 -10.14 -24.60
N ASN A 138 6.52 -11.15 -25.30
CA ASN A 138 7.83 -11.74 -24.98
C ASN A 138 9.06 -10.99 -25.54
N ARG A 139 8.90 -9.91 -26.31
CA ARG A 139 10.03 -9.22 -26.97
C ARG A 139 10.59 -8.02 -26.18
N ILE A 140 9.97 -7.63 -25.08
CA ILE A 140 10.34 -6.41 -24.33
C ILE A 140 11.12 -6.71 -23.04
N LEU A 141 11.15 -7.97 -22.58
CA LEU A 141 11.81 -8.33 -21.33
C LEU A 141 13.33 -8.61 -21.46
N GLU A 142 13.87 -8.76 -22.68
CA GLU A 142 15.27 -9.16 -22.90
C GLU A 142 16.22 -7.99 -23.24
N LYS A 143 15.72 -6.74 -23.27
CA LYS A 143 16.50 -5.56 -23.73
C LYS A 143 16.73 -4.47 -22.67
N SER A 144 16.35 -4.68 -21.40
CA SER A 144 16.44 -3.63 -20.37
C SER A 144 17.47 -3.85 -19.27
N THR A 145 18.15 -4.99 -19.21
CA THR A 145 19.18 -5.24 -18.17
C THR A 145 20.60 -5.02 -18.70
N GLY A 146 20.82 -3.86 -19.33
CA GLY A 146 22.17 -3.35 -19.56
C GLY A 146 22.78 -2.89 -18.24
N TYR A 147 23.43 -3.79 -17.51
CA TYR A 147 24.14 -3.46 -16.27
C TYR A 147 25.58 -4.00 -16.33
N ALA A 148 26.56 -3.08 -16.37
CA ALA A 148 27.98 -3.38 -16.24
C ALA A 148 28.44 -3.13 -14.79
N PRO A 149 29.07 -4.08 -14.09
CA PRO A 149 29.62 -3.84 -12.76
C PRO A 149 31.10 -3.46 -12.88
N GLY A 150 31.47 -2.25 -12.44
CA GLY A 150 32.87 -1.82 -12.55
C GLY A 150 33.25 -0.53 -11.83
N THR A 151 33.04 -0.39 -10.52
CA THR A 151 33.65 0.68 -9.69
C THR A 151 33.73 0.32 -8.18
N GLY A 152 34.50 -0.70 -7.80
CA GLY A 152 34.52 -1.23 -6.42
C GLY A 152 35.48 -0.59 -5.39
N SER A 153 36.32 0.39 -5.77
CA SER A 153 37.37 0.93 -4.88
C SER A 153 37.14 2.40 -4.48
N SER A 154 36.85 3.29 -5.42
CA SER A 154 36.49 4.69 -5.14
C SER A 154 35.18 4.80 -4.34
N ASN A 155 34.25 3.87 -4.57
CA ASN A 155 32.94 3.85 -3.90
C ASN A 155 33.03 3.62 -2.39
N ARG A 156 34.05 2.89 -1.89
CA ARG A 156 34.19 2.61 -0.45
C ARG A 156 34.65 3.82 0.36
N LYS A 157 35.58 4.62 -0.17
CA LYS A 157 36.02 5.87 0.48
C LYS A 157 34.91 6.92 0.46
N THR A 158 34.17 7.01 -0.65
CA THR A 158 32.99 7.87 -0.75
C THR A 158 31.90 7.44 0.21
N ALA A 159 31.59 6.14 0.32
CA ALA A 159 30.60 5.62 1.27
C ALA A 159 30.95 5.92 2.73
N ALA A 160 32.22 5.74 3.13
CA ALA A 160 32.65 6.06 4.49
C ALA A 160 32.50 7.55 4.82
N ALA A 161 32.87 8.45 3.90
CA ALA A 161 32.69 9.89 4.07
C ALA A 161 31.21 10.31 4.11
N MET A 162 30.34 9.62 3.36
CA MET A 162 28.89 9.86 3.43
C MET A 162 28.31 9.41 4.78
N ASN A 163 28.70 8.25 5.28
CA ASN A 163 28.27 7.79 6.61
C ASN A 163 28.69 8.77 7.72
N GLU A 164 29.92 9.31 7.66
CA GLU A 164 30.40 10.29 8.64
C GLU A 164 29.58 11.60 8.60
N LEU A 165 29.18 12.05 7.40
CA LEU A 165 28.29 13.20 7.25
C LEU A 165 26.88 12.92 7.80
N GLU A 166 26.36 11.71 7.60
CA GLU A 166 25.08 11.28 8.16
C GLU A 166 25.12 11.23 9.69
N ASP A 167 26.19 10.69 10.27
CA ASP A 167 26.42 10.66 11.72
C ASP A 167 26.52 12.09 12.29
N LEU A 168 27.23 12.99 11.61
CA LEU A 168 27.35 14.39 12.01
C LEU A 168 25.98 15.09 11.97
N ALA A 169 25.21 14.90 10.90
CA ALA A 169 23.87 15.47 10.77
C ALA A 169 22.91 14.92 11.83
N ARG A 170 23.02 13.62 12.15
CA ARG A 170 22.23 12.98 13.21
C ARG A 170 22.57 13.57 14.59
N ASN A 171 23.86 13.69 14.90
CA ASN A 171 24.31 14.30 16.16
C ASN A 171 23.86 15.76 16.27
N ASN A 172 23.93 16.52 15.19
CA ASN A 172 23.48 17.91 15.18
C ASN A 172 21.97 18.02 15.50
N ARG A 173 21.13 17.16 14.89
CA ARG A 173 19.68 17.11 15.21
C ARG A 173 19.41 16.76 16.68
N ILE A 174 20.17 15.84 17.25
CA ILE A 174 20.04 15.46 18.66
C ILE A 174 20.33 16.68 19.55
N GLN A 175 21.42 17.39 19.27
CA GLN A 175 21.83 18.58 20.01
C GLN A 175 20.82 19.74 19.88
N GLU A 176 20.31 19.98 18.67
CA GLU A 176 19.26 20.99 18.44
C GLU A 176 18.01 20.70 19.27
N ARG A 177 17.56 19.43 19.29
CA ARG A 177 16.39 19.02 20.06
C ARG A 177 16.62 19.12 21.56
N LEU A 178 17.79 18.72 22.06
CA LEU A 178 18.17 18.89 23.47
C LEU A 178 18.13 20.38 23.86
N ALA A 179 18.77 21.24 23.06
CA ALA A 179 18.79 22.68 23.30
C ALA A 179 17.37 23.29 23.30
N ALA A 180 16.50 22.85 22.38
CA ALA A 180 15.11 23.29 22.33
C ALA A 180 14.33 22.90 23.60
N ILE A 181 14.51 21.67 24.10
CA ILE A 181 13.85 21.18 25.32
C ILE A 181 14.34 21.97 26.54
N LYS A 182 15.65 22.16 26.67
CA LYS A 182 16.26 22.98 27.74
C LYS A 182 15.77 24.42 27.69
N GLY A 183 15.71 25.02 26.50
CA GLY A 183 15.21 26.38 26.30
C GLY A 183 13.71 26.54 26.60
N LYS A 184 12.90 25.51 26.33
CA LYS A 184 11.48 25.49 26.71
C LYS A 184 11.32 25.41 28.23
N ARG A 185 12.12 24.59 28.90
CA ARG A 185 12.10 24.44 30.37
C ARG A 185 12.60 25.68 31.10
N GLY A 186 13.66 26.32 30.61
CA GLY A 186 14.16 27.58 31.17
C GLY A 186 13.08 28.67 31.18
N ARG A 187 12.32 28.79 30.08
CA ARG A 187 11.16 29.71 29.97
C ARG A 187 9.96 29.38 30.86
N LEU A 188 9.86 28.16 31.39
CA LEU A 188 8.78 27.75 32.31
C LEU A 188 9.12 28.04 33.77
N ASN A 189 10.39 28.31 34.09
CA ASN A 189 10.88 28.53 35.45
C ASN A 189 11.19 30.01 35.76
N ASP A 190 11.11 30.91 34.77
CA ASP A 190 11.17 32.38 34.89
C ASP A 190 9.76 32.98 35.01
#